data_AF-A0AAE1UJU5-F1
#
_entry.id   AF-A0AAE1UJU5-F1
#
_cell.length_a   1.000
_cell.length_b   1.000
_cell.length_c   1.000
_cell.angle_alpha   90.00
_cell.angle_beta   90.00
_cell.angle_gamma   90.00
#
_symmetry.space_group_name_H-M   'P 1'
#
loop_
_entity.id
_entity.type
_entity.pdbx_description
1 polymer ?
#
loop_
_entity_poly.entity_id
_entity_poly.type
_entity_poly.pdbx_seq_one_letter_code
_entity_poly.pdbx_strand_id
1 'polypeptide(L)'
;MEDVTLECPSSSVDVNTLWLNYILTNYERKKYPRAQVFVQSFGFISDHVDSFNADLVMLYVKSTIKQTPETKLEKRKYNLTVKFLPQNPFQKQVIKHLRYHIKELQMYS
;
A
#
# COMPACT_ATOMS: atom_id res chain seq x y z
N MET A 1 -11.70 23.86 -2.56
CA MET A 1 -11.19 22.53 -2.95
C MET A 1 -10.78 21.88 -1.66
N GLU A 2 -11.53 20.88 -1.21
CA GLU A 2 -11.14 20.12 0.00
C GLU A 2 -9.81 19.44 -0.32
N ASP A 3 -8.77 19.79 0.45
CA ASP A 3 -7.54 19.02 0.48
C ASP A 3 -7.93 17.63 0.99
N VAL A 4 -8.10 16.69 0.06
CA VAL A 4 -8.20 15.27 0.40
C VAL A 4 -6.85 14.87 0.96
N THR A 5 -6.67 15.02 2.26
CA THR A 5 -5.55 14.46 2.99
C THR A 5 -5.61 12.95 2.77
N LEU A 6 -4.73 12.46 1.90
CA LEU A 6 -4.45 11.05 1.70
C LEU A 6 -3.83 10.51 2.99
N GLU A 7 -4.67 10.22 3.98
CA GLU A 7 -4.24 9.61 5.22
C GLU A 7 -3.76 8.18 4.94
N CYS A 8 -2.65 7.81 5.57
CA CYS A 8 -2.13 6.46 5.47
C CYS A 8 -3.06 5.52 6.26
N PRO A 9 -3.60 4.47 5.64
CA PRO A 9 -4.53 3.56 6.29
C PRO A 9 -3.84 2.91 7.50
N SER A 10 -4.56 2.90 8.63
CA SER A 10 -4.08 2.29 9.88
C SER A 10 -4.64 0.88 10.08
N SER A 11 -5.51 0.41 9.19
CA SER A 11 -6.07 -0.93 9.17
C SER A 11 -6.51 -1.32 7.75
N SER A 12 -6.83 -2.60 7.53
CA SER A 12 -7.36 -3.09 6.25
C SER A 12 -8.68 -2.42 5.84
N VAL A 13 -9.47 -1.98 6.83
CA VAL A 13 -10.76 -1.28 6.62
C VAL A 13 -10.56 0.12 6.05
N ASP A 14 -9.43 0.75 6.38
CA ASP A 14 -9.12 2.12 5.93
C ASP A 14 -8.55 2.17 4.51
N VAL A 15 -8.15 1.01 3.95
CA VAL A 15 -7.59 0.94 2.60
C VAL A 15 -8.69 1.20 1.59
N ASN A 16 -8.48 2.21 0.75
CA ASN A 16 -9.42 2.58 -0.29
C ASN A 16 -8.74 2.69 -1.67
N THR A 17 -9.58 2.78 -2.71
CA THR A 17 -9.14 2.87 -4.10
C THR A 17 -8.27 4.10 -4.37
N LEU A 18 -8.55 5.24 -3.72
CA LEU A 18 -7.78 6.48 -3.92
C LEU A 18 -6.34 6.32 -3.43
N TRP A 19 -6.17 5.76 -2.24
CA TRP A 19 -4.87 5.47 -1.66
C TRP A 19 -4.08 4.47 -2.51
N LEU A 20 -4.73 3.38 -2.95
CA LEU A 20 -4.07 2.39 -3.81
C LEU A 20 -3.67 2.96 -5.17
N ASN A 21 -4.53 3.78 -5.79
CA ASN A 21 -4.20 4.48 -7.03
C ASN A 21 -2.96 5.35 -6.84
N TYR A 22 -2.89 6.11 -5.74
CA TYR A 22 -1.75 6.98 -5.44
C TYR A 22 -0.45 6.19 -5.27
N ILE A 23 -0.43 5.17 -4.40
CA ILE A 23 0.79 4.40 -4.12
C ILE A 23 1.26 3.62 -5.35
N LEU A 24 0.36 2.92 -6.05
CA LEU A 24 0.73 2.14 -7.22
C LEU A 24 1.19 3.04 -8.36
N THR A 25 0.56 4.20 -8.55
CA THR A 25 1.02 5.20 -9.52
C THR A 25 2.44 5.67 -9.18
N ASN A 26 2.72 6.01 -7.93
CA ASN A 26 4.06 6.43 -7.51
C ASN A 26 5.10 5.31 -7.68
N TYR A 27 4.73 4.05 -7.42
CA TYR A 27 5.58 2.90 -7.65
C TYR A 27 5.93 2.74 -9.14
N GLU A 28 4.93 2.73 -10.03
CA GLU A 28 5.16 2.59 -11.47
C GLU A 28 5.94 3.77 -12.05
N ARG A 29 5.74 4.98 -11.51
CA ARG A 29 6.45 6.18 -11.93
C ARG A 29 7.96 6.13 -11.73
N LYS A 30 8.46 5.25 -10.85
CA LYS A 30 9.90 5.01 -10.72
C LYS A 30 10.52 4.45 -12.00
N LYS A 31 9.76 3.66 -12.76
CA LYS A 31 10.19 3.06 -14.03
C LYS A 31 9.62 3.79 -15.25
N TYR A 32 8.38 4.26 -15.14
CA TYR A 32 7.63 4.90 -16.22
C TYR A 32 7.06 6.24 -15.72
N PRO A 33 7.78 7.37 -15.88
CA PRO A 33 7.44 8.64 -15.22
C PRO A 33 6.04 9.19 -15.49
N ARG A 34 5.42 8.79 -16.62
CA ARG A 34 4.06 9.20 -17.02
C ARG A 34 3.00 8.13 -16.72
N ALA A 35 3.34 7.09 -15.97
CA ALA A 35 2.40 6.05 -15.62
C ALA A 35 1.26 6.60 -14.75
N GLN A 36 0.07 6.05 -15.00
CA GLN A 36 -1.12 6.18 -14.15
C GLN A 36 -1.73 4.80 -13.94
N VAL A 37 -2.07 4.50 -12.68
CA VAL A 37 -2.71 3.25 -12.28
C VAL A 37 -4.16 3.53 -11.90
N PHE A 38 -5.06 2.69 -12.40
CA PHE A 38 -6.49 2.71 -12.11
C PHE A 38 -6.88 1.37 -11.49
N VAL A 39 -7.14 1.36 -10.19
CA VAL A 39 -7.54 0.19 -9.42
C VAL A 39 -9.00 -0.14 -9.74
N GLN A 40 -9.24 -1.39 -10.13
CA GLN A 40 -10.57 -1.91 -10.46
C GLN A 40 -11.18 -2.64 -9.27
N SER A 41 -10.37 -3.42 -8.55
CA SER A 41 -10.78 -4.13 -7.35
C SER A 41 -9.55 -4.49 -6.52
N PHE A 42 -9.75 -4.63 -5.22
CA PHE A 42 -8.74 -5.10 -4.29
C PHE A 42 -9.40 -5.97 -3.21
N GLY A 43 -8.58 -6.69 -2.46
CA GLY A 43 -9.04 -7.39 -1.26
C GLY A 43 -7.88 -8.03 -0.51
N PHE A 44 -8.20 -8.60 0.64
CA PHE A 44 -7.23 -9.12 1.58
C PHE A 44 -7.34 -10.64 1.66
N ILE A 45 -6.18 -11.31 1.76
CA ILE A 45 -6.11 -12.70 2.17
C ILE A 45 -5.92 -12.69 3.68
N SER A 46 -6.87 -13.28 4.40
CA SER A 46 -7.00 -13.23 5.87
C SER A 46 -6.00 -14.12 6.62
N ASP A 47 -4.83 -14.38 6.05
CA ASP A 47 -3.73 -15.00 6.80
C ASP A 47 -3.10 -13.89 7.64
N HIS A 48 -3.73 -13.62 8.79
CA HIS A 48 -3.19 -12.75 9.81
C HIS A 48 -1.89 -13.38 10.31
N VAL A 49 -0.76 -12.89 9.81
CA VAL A 49 0.52 -13.16 10.44
C VAL A 49 0.65 -12.12 11.54
N ASP A 50 0.24 -12.49 12.75
CA ASP A 50 0.45 -11.67 13.94
C ASP A 50 1.95 -11.42 14.10
N SER A 51 2.41 -10.23 13.72
CA SER A 51 3.71 -9.73 14.16
C SER A 51 3.50 -9.05 15.51
N PHE A 52 4.48 -9.17 16.41
CA PHE A 52 4.38 -8.74 17.82
C PHE A 52 3.89 -7.29 18.03
N ASN A 53 3.89 -6.44 17.00
CA ASN A 53 3.50 -5.05 17.06
C ASN A 53 2.71 -4.54 15.83
N ALA A 54 2.16 -5.40 14.96
CA ALA A 54 1.46 -4.96 13.76
C ALA A 54 0.71 -6.08 13.02
N ASP A 55 -0.36 -5.69 12.33
CA ASP A 55 -1.09 -6.58 11.44
C ASP A 55 -0.39 -6.62 10.08
N LEU A 56 0.17 -7.78 9.73
CA LEU A 56 0.68 -8.04 8.39
C LEU A 56 -0.40 -8.73 7.57
N VAL A 57 -0.78 -8.14 6.44
CA VAL A 57 -1.86 -8.63 5.60
C VAL A 57 -1.43 -8.66 4.13
N MET A 58 -1.82 -9.71 3.43
CA MET A 58 -1.63 -9.83 1.98
C MET A 58 -2.78 -9.14 1.25
N LEU A 59 -2.47 -8.12 0.47
CA LEU A 59 -3.40 -7.34 -0.33
C LEU A 59 -3.22 -7.67 -1.81
N TYR A 60 -4.28 -8.18 -2.44
CA TYR A 60 -4.33 -8.34 -3.89
C TYR A 60 -4.99 -7.11 -4.52
N VAL A 61 -4.44 -6.62 -5.63
CA VAL A 61 -5.01 -5.51 -6.39
C VAL A 61 -5.06 -5.86 -7.86
N LYS A 62 -6.23 -5.69 -8.48
CA LYS A 62 -6.42 -5.74 -9.92
C LYS A 62 -6.56 -4.31 -10.43
N SER A 63 -5.71 -3.93 -11.38
CA SER A 63 -5.69 -2.57 -11.91
C SER A 63 -5.46 -2.56 -13.42
N THR A 64 -5.73 -1.41 -14.03
CA THR A 64 -5.26 -1.07 -15.36
C THR A 64 -4.21 0.03 -15.28
N ILE A 65 -3.21 -0.04 -16.16
CA ILE A 65 -2.09 0.88 -16.19
C ILE A 65 -2.02 1.55 -17.54
N LYS A 66 -1.83 2.86 -17.51
CA LYS A 66 -1.50 3.65 -18.68
C LYS A 66 -0.06 4.14 -18.53
N GLN A 67 0.88 3.53 -19.25
CA GLN A 67 2.32 3.84 -19.11
C GLN A 67 2.73 5.15 -19.80
N THR A 68 2.14 5.44 -20.97
CA THR A 68 2.27 6.72 -21.68
C THR A 68 0.91 7.15 -22.24
N PRO A 69 0.74 8.42 -22.68
CA PRO A 69 -0.53 8.91 -23.24
C PRO A 69 -1.06 8.08 -24.41
N GLU A 70 -0.14 7.48 -25.17
CA GLU A 70 -0.39 6.72 -26.41
C GLU A 70 -0.43 5.20 -26.17
N THR A 71 0.02 4.72 -25.02
CA THR A 71 0.00 3.27 -24.71
C THR A 71 -1.41 2.81 -24.37
N LYS A 72 -1.79 1.63 -24.87
CA LYS A 72 -3.02 0.94 -24.49
C LYS A 72 -3.03 0.66 -22.98
N LEU A 73 -4.23 0.61 -22.41
CA LEU A 73 -4.44 0.22 -21.01
C LEU A 73 -4.09 -1.26 -20.83
N GLU A 74 -3.12 -1.54 -19.98
CA GLU A 74 -2.69 -2.90 -19.66
C GLU A 74 -3.27 -3.35 -18.33
N LYS A 75 -3.83 -4.56 -18.26
CA LYS A 75 -4.29 -5.17 -17.01
C LYS A 75 -3.08 -5.65 -16.21
N ARG A 76 -3.01 -5.30 -14.93
CA ARG A 76 -1.97 -5.76 -14.01
C ARG A 76 -2.57 -6.26 -12.70
N LYS A 77 -1.89 -7.23 -12.11
CA LYS A 77 -2.18 -7.74 -10.77
C LYS A 77 -1.00 -7.40 -9.87
N TYR A 78 -1.28 -6.88 -8.69
CA TYR A 78 -0.30 -6.64 -7.64
C TYR A 78 -0.63 -7.52 -6.44
N ASN A 79 0.40 -8.12 -5.87
CA ASN A 79 0.34 -8.78 -4.57
C ASN A 79 1.24 -7.97 -3.64
N LEU A 80 0.63 -7.27 -2.70
CA LEU A 80 1.30 -6.37 -1.77
C LEU A 80 1.26 -6.96 -0.38
N THR A 81 2.39 -6.97 0.30
CA THR A 81 2.42 -7.21 1.75
C THR A 81 2.26 -5.86 2.43
N VAL A 82 1.16 -5.67 3.17
CA VAL A 82 0.85 -4.42 3.86
C VAL A 82 0.98 -4.65 5.36
N LYS A 83 1.72 -3.77 6.02
CA LYS A 83 1.90 -3.78 7.46
C LYS A 83 1.18 -2.58 8.06
N PHE A 84 0.15 -2.81 8.84
CA PHE A 84 -0.56 -1.77 9.56
C PHE A 84 0.12 -1.50 10.90
N LEU A 85 0.45 -0.24 11.15
CA LEU A 85 1.01 0.16 12.42
C LEU A 85 -0.11 0.29 13.46
N PRO A 86 0.16 -0.10 14.72
CA PRO A 86 -0.83 -0.08 15.78
C PRO A 86 -1.33 1.34 16.00
N GLN A 87 -2.62 1.50 16.27
CA GLN A 87 -3.23 2.82 16.43
C GLN A 87 -2.76 3.56 17.69
N ASN A 88 -2.19 2.84 18.67
CA ASN A 88 -1.68 3.41 19.91
C ASN A 88 -0.58 4.46 19.63
N PRO A 89 -0.77 5.74 20.01
CA PRO A 89 0.18 6.82 19.74
C PRO A 89 1.58 6.57 20.29
N PHE A 90 1.68 5.94 21.47
CA PHE A 90 2.95 5.60 22.08
C PHE A 90 3.69 4.55 21.25
N GLN A 91 3.00 3.47 20.87
CA GLN A 91 3.60 2.43 20.03
C GLN A 91 4.00 2.98 18.64
N LYS A 92 3.20 3.87 18.04
CA LYS A 92 3.57 4.56 16.78
C LYS A 92 4.89 5.32 16.92
N GLN A 93 5.06 6.09 18.00
CA GLN A 93 6.30 6.84 18.24
C GLN A 93 7.50 5.92 18.48
N VAL A 94 7.31 4.85 19.26
CA VAL A 94 8.34 3.85 19.54
C VAL A 94 8.79 3.15 18.25
N ILE A 95 7.84 2.69 17.42
CA ILE A 95 8.13 2.04 16.12
C ILE A 95 8.83 2.99 15.15
N LYS A 96 8.41 4.26 15.12
CA LYS A 96 9.04 5.29 14.27
C LYS A 96 10.47 5.57 14.71
N HIS A 97 10.69 5.70 16.02
CA HIS A 97 12.00 6.00 16.59
C HIS A 97 12.98 4.83 16.40
N LEU A 98 12.54 3.61 16.66
CA LEU A 98 13.38 2.41 16.62
C LEU A 98 13.46 1.76 15.23
N ARG A 99 12.72 2.29 14.24
CA ARG A 99 12.64 1.80 12.85
C ARG A 99 12.33 0.29 12.77
N TYR A 100 11.55 -0.24 13.71
CA TYR A 100 11.26 -1.67 13.81
C TYR A 100 10.63 -2.24 12.53
N HIS A 101 9.78 -1.47 11.87
CA HIS A 101 9.14 -1.87 10.62
C HIS A 101 10.14 -2.15 9.48
N ILE A 102 11.29 -1.46 9.43
CA ILE A 102 12.34 -1.72 8.43
C ILE A 102 13.09 -3.00 8.75
N LYS A 103 13.47 -3.18 10.03
CA LYS A 103 14.22 -4.35 10.48
C LYS A 103 13.42 -5.65 10.30
N GLU A 104 12.13 -5.64 10.66
CA GLU A 104 11.28 -6.81 10.43
C GLU A 104 11.09 -7.11 8.94
N LEU A 105 10.88 -6.08 8.10
CA LEU A 105 10.74 -6.30 6.66
C LEU A 105 11.99 -6.97 6.06
N GLN A 106 13.19 -6.60 6.52
CA GLN A 106 14.45 -7.22 6.11
C GLN A 106 14.64 -8.66 6.62
N MET A 107 14.01 -9.04 7.74
CA MET A 107 14.08 -10.41 8.25
C MET A 107 13.17 -11.37 7.48
N TYR A 108 12.05 -10.86 6.92
CA TYR A 108 11.07 -11.65 6.17
C TYR A 108 11.24 -11.56 4.64
N SER A 109 12.22 -10.80 4.14
CA SER A 109 12.59 -10.66 2.72
C SER A 109 13.77 -11.55 2.35
#